data_AF-A0A8K0XLH5-F1
#
_entry.id   AF-A0A8K0XLH5-F1
#
_cell.length_a   1.000
_cell.length_b   1.000
_cell.length_c   1.000
_cell.angle_alpha   90.00
_cell.angle_beta   90.00
_cell.angle_gamma   90.00
#
_symmetry.space_group_name_H-M   'P 1'
#
loop_
_entity.id
_entity.type
_entity.pdbx_description
1 polymer ?
#
loop_
_entity_poly.entity_id
_entity_poly.type
_entity_poly.pdbx_seq_one_letter_code
_entity_poly.pdbx_strand_id
1 'polypeptide(L)'
;MSKLGLKWTNPSEDSRALSTDIEAKCIYTHYLSAGITSTATTISPDPVFRPSSEVWYPDGSVVLVVRDVGFRVYPGILRQQSQRLAEILDESTKPGGTMDDGSVVVWLDYNSAEAVERLLKVMHNPAVQVNETLPFTVLCTLLDVSTHFKVTHIRLSTILALYHFFPPTLEQYWQTKDARRTISIGDVFLAANIARKTNTFSLLVSVLTFCVNQSSEVIHHGVPYSYSSATGNREGYGSGRIELLQENKLAILQARAKFPHLARTITLRDVFFPFPSSLCNRARCIAAKQDVGSKILQGSSIFEDSGFVSPLSEFRGLVESMAVRGSCAECCADMKECVRVGREEVWEKIPGVFGFDGGHSEWRRLVLEDGVNELSGIDSTVGFHAGEEAPAVERNLSKGIARRQRSRPSSQSCVVA
;
A
#
# COMPACT_ATOMS: atom_id res chain seq x y z
N MET A 1 -6.20 10.08 62.21
CA MET A 1 -6.74 8.71 62.16
C MET A 1 -6.74 8.27 60.70
N SER A 2 -6.03 7.16 60.39
CA SER A 2 -6.06 6.32 59.17
C SER A 2 -6.10 7.05 57.81
N LYS A 3 -5.00 7.31 57.08
CA LYS A 3 -4.05 6.39 56.40
C LYS A 3 -4.72 5.16 55.75
N LEU A 4 -4.99 5.27 54.45
CA LEU A 4 -4.96 4.15 53.50
C LEU A 4 -4.08 4.56 52.33
N GLY A 5 -2.80 4.20 52.44
CA GLY A 5 -1.84 4.28 51.34
C GLY A 5 -1.87 2.96 50.58
N LEU A 6 -2.26 3.00 49.31
CA LEU A 6 -2.00 1.93 48.37
C LEU A 6 -0.64 2.21 47.72
N LYS A 7 0.40 1.66 48.34
CA LYS A 7 1.72 1.48 47.72
C LYS A 7 1.55 0.44 46.61
N TRP A 8 1.75 0.87 45.37
CA TRP A 8 2.09 -0.05 44.29
C TRP A 8 3.54 -0.50 44.48
N THR A 9 3.73 -1.72 44.96
CA THR A 9 5.02 -2.40 45.00
C THR A 9 5.19 -3.19 43.72
N ASN A 10 6.30 -2.94 43.01
CA ASN A 10 6.80 -3.78 41.92
C ASN A 10 6.92 -5.25 42.37
N PRO A 11 6.40 -6.20 41.58
CA PRO A 11 6.95 -7.55 41.53
C PRO A 11 8.13 -7.55 40.56
N SER A 12 9.29 -7.84 41.12
CA SER A 12 10.52 -8.23 40.43
C SER A 12 10.30 -9.34 39.41
N GLU A 13 10.96 -9.20 38.26
CA GLU A 13 11.79 -10.22 37.61
C GLU A 13 11.58 -11.67 38.08
N ASP A 14 10.54 -12.36 37.60
CA ASP A 14 10.55 -13.84 37.53
C ASP A 14 9.43 -14.47 36.66
N SER A 15 8.83 -13.72 35.74
CA SER A 15 7.73 -14.21 34.89
C SER A 15 7.94 -14.02 33.38
N ARG A 16 9.15 -13.65 32.96
CA ARG A 16 9.53 -13.50 31.53
C ARG A 16 10.34 -14.66 30.94
N ALA A 17 10.56 -15.74 31.69
CA ALA A 17 11.40 -16.87 31.26
C ALA A 17 10.64 -18.18 30.97
N LEU A 18 9.30 -18.19 30.94
CA LEU A 18 8.53 -19.45 30.88
C LEU A 18 7.43 -19.51 29.80
N SER A 19 7.44 -18.62 28.81
CA SER A 19 6.42 -18.61 27.74
C SER A 19 6.96 -18.61 26.31
N THR A 20 8.27 -18.77 26.10
CA THR A 20 8.89 -18.77 24.76
C THR A 20 9.58 -20.07 24.37
N ASP A 21 9.35 -21.16 25.10
CA ASP A 21 10.12 -22.41 24.90
C ASP A 21 9.27 -23.68 24.68
N ILE A 22 7.98 -23.55 24.36
CA ILE A 22 7.06 -24.71 24.22
C ILE A 22 6.50 -24.91 22.79
N GLU A 23 6.62 -23.97 21.86
CA GLU A 23 6.10 -24.17 20.48
C GLU A 23 7.15 -24.42 19.39
N ALA A 24 8.45 -24.48 19.72
CA ALA A 24 9.53 -24.68 18.75
C ALA A 24 10.24 -26.04 18.79
N LYS A 25 9.73 -27.03 19.54
CA LYS A 25 10.42 -28.32 19.75
C LYS A 25 9.64 -29.60 19.41
N CYS A 26 8.46 -29.51 18.78
CA CYS A 26 7.59 -30.68 18.58
C CYS A 26 7.46 -31.23 17.14
N ILE A 27 8.32 -30.85 16.18
CA ILE A 27 8.24 -31.41 14.81
C ILE A 27 9.50 -32.19 14.37
N TYR A 28 10.61 -32.16 15.14
CA TYR A 28 11.88 -32.74 14.67
C TYR A 28 12.36 -34.05 15.31
N THR A 29 11.58 -34.68 16.20
CA THR A 29 12.04 -35.87 16.95
C THR A 29 11.04 -37.01 16.98
N HIS A 30 10.64 -37.54 15.81
CA HIS A 30 9.88 -38.80 15.75
C HIS A 30 10.28 -39.77 14.62
N TYR A 31 11.57 -39.87 14.27
CA TYR A 31 12.03 -40.85 13.27
C TYR A 31 13.14 -41.83 13.68
N LEU A 32 13.43 -42.00 14.97
CA LEU A 32 14.41 -43.02 15.40
C LEU A 32 13.90 -43.80 16.62
N SER A 33 13.23 -44.92 16.38
CA SER A 33 13.42 -46.19 17.11
C SER A 33 12.30 -47.19 16.79
N ALA A 34 12.59 -48.15 15.92
CA ALA A 34 11.99 -49.48 15.99
C ALA A 34 12.94 -50.45 15.28
N GLY A 35 13.71 -51.20 16.07
CA GLY A 35 14.50 -52.31 15.56
C GLY A 35 13.57 -53.50 15.28
N ILE A 36 13.58 -53.97 14.03
CA ILE A 36 13.15 -55.33 13.68
C ILE A 36 14.20 -55.89 12.72
N THR A 37 14.65 -57.09 13.05
CA THR A 37 15.67 -57.89 12.37
C THR A 37 15.22 -58.37 10.99
N SER A 38 16.17 -58.34 10.04
CA SER A 38 16.31 -59.25 8.89
C SER A 38 15.20 -59.32 7.84
N THR A 39 15.38 -58.64 6.71
CA THR A 39 15.84 -59.24 5.44
C THR A 39 16.01 -58.13 4.41
N ALA A 40 17.09 -58.21 3.61
CA ALA A 40 17.49 -57.17 2.67
C ALA A 40 16.46 -57.01 1.54
N THR A 41 15.86 -55.83 1.44
CA THR A 41 15.35 -55.28 0.18
C THR A 41 15.63 -53.79 0.22
N THR A 42 16.61 -53.38 -0.58
CA THR A 42 17.06 -51.99 -0.74
C THR A 42 15.94 -51.20 -1.44
N ILE A 43 15.01 -50.65 -0.67
CA ILE A 43 14.07 -49.64 -1.15
C ILE A 43 14.73 -48.31 -0.83
N SER A 44 15.29 -47.66 -1.86
CA SER A 44 15.67 -46.26 -1.79
C SER A 44 14.41 -45.48 -1.39
N PRO A 45 14.42 -44.67 -0.31
CA PRO A 45 13.26 -43.87 0.01
C PRO A 45 13.09 -42.85 -1.11
N ASP A 46 12.03 -43.02 -1.90
CA ASP A 46 11.61 -42.04 -2.91
C ASP A 46 11.67 -40.62 -2.31
N PRO A 47 12.10 -39.61 -3.08
CA PRO A 47 12.19 -38.25 -2.56
C PRO A 47 10.83 -37.81 -2.02
N VAL A 48 10.81 -37.34 -0.76
CA VAL A 48 9.63 -36.89 -0.01
C VAL A 48 9.11 -35.54 -0.52
N PHE A 49 9.02 -35.36 -1.84
CA PHE A 49 8.53 -34.14 -2.49
C PHE A 49 8.01 -34.42 -3.90
N ARG A 50 7.05 -33.61 -4.34
CA ARG A 50 6.53 -33.60 -5.72
C ARG A 50 7.33 -32.62 -6.59
N PRO A 51 7.80 -33.01 -7.79
CA PRO A 51 8.39 -32.07 -8.74
C PRO A 51 7.42 -30.95 -9.13
N SER A 52 7.92 -29.72 -9.27
CA SER A 52 7.16 -28.64 -9.90
C SER A 52 6.97 -28.94 -11.39
N SER A 53 5.75 -28.75 -11.90
CA SER A 53 5.45 -28.88 -13.33
C SER A 53 6.01 -27.72 -14.16
N GLU A 54 6.38 -26.62 -13.51
CA GLU A 54 6.72 -25.36 -14.16
C GLU A 54 8.21 -25.02 -14.06
N VAL A 55 8.88 -25.47 -12.99
CA VAL A 55 10.31 -25.23 -12.74
C VAL A 55 10.99 -26.57 -12.48
N TRP A 56 11.35 -27.22 -13.57
CA TRP A 56 12.09 -28.47 -13.56
C TRP A 56 13.01 -28.57 -14.79
N TYR A 57 14.26 -28.13 -14.63
CA TYR A 57 15.24 -28.15 -15.69
C TYR A 57 15.93 -29.52 -15.76
N PRO A 58 15.81 -30.29 -16.87
CA PRO A 58 16.33 -31.67 -16.94
C PRO A 58 17.82 -31.81 -16.65
N ASP A 59 18.61 -30.81 -17.03
CA ASP A 59 20.06 -30.69 -16.84
C ASP A 59 20.43 -29.86 -15.59
N GLY A 60 19.46 -29.50 -14.75
CA GLY A 60 19.72 -28.89 -13.45
C GLY A 60 20.45 -29.85 -12.52
N SER A 61 21.35 -29.32 -11.68
CA SER A 61 22.20 -30.12 -10.78
C SER A 61 21.84 -29.98 -9.29
N VAL A 62 20.87 -29.11 -8.96
CA VAL A 62 20.36 -28.92 -7.60
C VAL A 62 18.84 -28.99 -7.62
N VAL A 63 18.27 -29.65 -6.60
CA VAL A 63 16.84 -29.65 -6.33
C VAL A 63 16.57 -28.90 -5.03
N LEU A 64 15.92 -27.73 -5.15
CA LEU A 64 15.45 -26.96 -4.01
C LEU A 64 14.09 -27.50 -3.57
N VAL A 65 13.93 -27.82 -2.29
CA VAL A 65 12.66 -28.33 -1.76
C VAL A 65 12.08 -27.33 -0.78
N VAL A 66 10.83 -26.92 -1.03
CA VAL A 66 10.05 -26.03 -0.18
C VAL A 66 8.76 -26.74 0.16
N ARG A 67 8.50 -26.98 1.45
CA ARG A 67 7.37 -27.81 1.90
C ARG A 67 7.42 -29.20 1.23
N ASP A 68 6.44 -29.51 0.39
CA ASP A 68 6.28 -30.76 -0.33
C ASP A 68 6.69 -30.64 -1.81
N VAL A 69 7.26 -29.51 -2.27
CA VAL A 69 7.54 -29.25 -3.69
C VAL A 69 9.03 -29.12 -3.97
N GLY A 70 9.52 -29.86 -4.96
CA GLY A 70 10.89 -29.80 -5.45
C GLY A 70 11.02 -29.01 -6.75
N PHE A 71 12.07 -28.19 -6.84
CA PHE A 71 12.41 -27.37 -8.00
C PHE A 71 13.82 -27.71 -8.46
N ARG A 72 13.95 -28.35 -9.64
CA ARG A 72 15.26 -28.69 -10.20
C ARG A 72 15.79 -27.53 -11.02
N VAL A 73 16.94 -26.98 -10.64
CA VAL A 73 17.48 -25.70 -11.14
C VAL A 73 19.00 -25.68 -11.28
N TYR A 74 19.51 -24.62 -11.91
CA TYR A 74 20.95 -24.41 -12.10
C TYR A 74 21.55 -23.60 -10.93
N PRO A 75 22.47 -24.18 -10.14
CA PRO A 75 23.04 -23.50 -8.96
C PRO A 75 23.84 -22.25 -9.32
N GLY A 76 24.44 -22.19 -10.51
CA GLY A 76 25.20 -21.02 -10.98
C GLY A 76 24.36 -19.76 -11.02
N ILE A 77 23.11 -19.85 -11.52
CA ILE A 77 22.18 -18.72 -11.59
C ILE A 77 21.76 -18.26 -10.19
N LEU A 78 21.47 -19.22 -9.30
CA LEU A 78 21.12 -18.90 -7.89
C LEU A 78 22.25 -18.15 -7.19
N ARG A 79 23.48 -18.65 -7.31
CA ARG A 79 24.67 -18.06 -6.70
C ARG A 79 24.97 -16.67 -7.25
N GLN A 80 24.79 -16.48 -8.55
CA GLN A 80 25.04 -15.21 -9.22
C GLN A 80 24.05 -14.13 -8.77
N GLN A 81 22.78 -14.49 -8.57
CA GLN A 81 21.71 -13.53 -8.32
C GLN A 81 21.38 -13.34 -6.83
N SER A 82 21.80 -14.25 -5.96
CA SER A 82 21.51 -14.22 -4.53
C SER A 82 22.68 -14.70 -3.68
N GLN A 83 23.19 -13.81 -2.84
CA GLN A 83 24.18 -14.18 -1.83
C GLN A 83 23.61 -15.19 -0.83
N ARG A 84 22.34 -15.03 -0.41
CA ARG A 84 21.74 -15.93 0.58
C ARG A 84 21.57 -17.35 0.05
N LEU A 85 21.14 -17.49 -1.21
CA LEU A 85 21.04 -18.80 -1.84
C LEU A 85 22.44 -19.40 -2.06
N ALA A 86 23.45 -18.61 -2.39
CA ALA A 86 24.83 -19.09 -2.46
C ALA A 86 25.30 -19.71 -1.12
N GLU A 87 25.10 -18.98 -0.02
CA GLU A 87 25.42 -19.44 1.35
C GLU A 87 24.69 -20.74 1.69
N ILE A 88 23.38 -20.82 1.42
CA ILE A 88 22.57 -22.03 1.67
C ILE A 88 23.13 -23.22 0.88
N LEU A 89 23.48 -23.03 -0.39
CA LEU A 89 24.04 -24.09 -1.22
C LEU A 89 25.40 -24.56 -0.71
N ASP A 90 26.25 -23.64 -0.24
CA ASP A 90 27.56 -23.97 0.33
C ASP A 90 27.43 -24.76 1.64
N GLU A 91 26.51 -24.35 2.53
CA GLU A 91 26.20 -25.05 3.78
C GLU A 91 25.66 -26.47 3.53
N SER A 92 24.84 -26.62 2.49
CA SER A 92 24.18 -27.88 2.12
C SER A 92 25.11 -28.90 1.44
N THR A 93 26.37 -28.53 1.18
CA THR A 93 27.40 -29.46 0.65
C THR A 93 27.88 -30.47 1.70
N LYS A 94 27.38 -30.41 2.95
CA LYS A 94 27.52 -31.45 3.99
C LYS A 94 26.29 -32.37 3.89
N PRO A 95 26.44 -33.71 3.95
CA PRO A 95 25.59 -34.67 3.23
C PRO A 95 24.09 -34.56 3.59
N GLY A 96 23.39 -33.67 2.90
CA GLY A 96 21.96 -33.71 2.67
C GLY A 96 21.73 -34.54 1.41
N GLY A 97 20.83 -35.52 1.49
CA GLY A 97 20.73 -36.62 0.53
C GLY A 97 20.90 -36.24 -0.95
N THR A 98 21.67 -37.06 -1.67
CA THR A 98 21.83 -36.97 -3.11
C THR A 98 20.71 -37.78 -3.78
N MET A 99 20.15 -37.26 -4.87
CA MET A 99 19.26 -38.07 -5.74
C MET A 99 20.09 -39.14 -6.48
N ASP A 100 19.40 -40.16 -7.00
CA ASP A 100 20.03 -41.26 -7.76
C ASP A 100 20.80 -40.77 -9.00
N ASP A 101 20.46 -39.60 -9.54
CA ASP A 101 21.13 -38.96 -10.68
C ASP A 101 22.31 -38.04 -10.30
N GLY A 102 22.69 -38.01 -9.01
CA GLY A 102 23.77 -37.17 -8.51
C GLY A 102 23.38 -35.73 -8.17
N SER A 103 22.11 -35.35 -8.34
CA SER A 103 21.63 -34.00 -7.97
C SER A 103 21.61 -33.82 -6.45
N VAL A 104 22.04 -32.64 -5.98
CA VAL A 104 22.02 -32.31 -4.54
C VAL A 104 20.64 -31.80 -4.14
N VAL A 105 20.05 -32.36 -3.08
CA VAL A 105 18.76 -31.91 -2.54
C VAL A 105 18.98 -30.91 -1.41
N VAL A 106 18.36 -29.74 -1.52
CA VAL A 106 18.50 -28.64 -0.55
C VAL A 106 17.13 -28.18 -0.07
N TRP A 107 16.87 -28.33 1.22
CA TRP A 107 15.62 -27.89 1.84
C TRP A 107 15.70 -26.42 2.19
N LEU A 108 14.75 -25.63 1.70
CA LEU A 108 14.66 -24.20 2.00
C LEU A 108 13.64 -23.98 3.11
N ASP A 109 14.07 -23.26 4.15
CA ASP A 109 13.19 -22.80 5.22
C ASP A 109 12.33 -21.62 4.74
N TYR A 110 11.26 -21.93 4.02
CA TYR A 110 10.29 -20.95 3.54
C TYR A 110 8.89 -21.55 3.46
N ASN A 111 7.87 -20.73 3.73
CA ASN A 111 6.51 -21.23 3.95
C ASN A 111 5.65 -21.31 2.69
N SER A 112 6.11 -20.85 1.52
CA SER A 112 5.33 -20.81 0.28
C SER A 112 6.12 -21.32 -0.91
N ALA A 113 5.82 -22.54 -1.36
CA ALA A 113 6.37 -23.11 -2.59
C ALA A 113 5.97 -22.28 -3.83
N GLU A 114 4.75 -21.75 -3.86
CA GLU A 114 4.24 -20.92 -4.96
C GLU A 114 5.03 -19.61 -5.13
N ALA A 115 5.46 -19.01 -4.02
CA ALA A 115 6.28 -17.80 -4.05
C ALA A 115 7.71 -18.09 -4.54
N VAL A 116 8.30 -19.20 -4.10
CA VAL A 116 9.62 -19.64 -4.55
C VAL A 116 9.59 -20.01 -6.03
N GLU A 117 8.55 -20.70 -6.50
CA GLU A 117 8.39 -21.01 -7.92
C GLU A 117 8.37 -19.73 -8.78
N ARG A 118 7.61 -18.71 -8.35
CA ARG A 118 7.58 -17.41 -9.05
C ARG A 118 8.94 -16.73 -9.07
N LEU A 119 9.66 -16.75 -7.95
CA LEU A 119 11.01 -16.18 -7.88
C LEU A 119 11.93 -16.91 -8.87
N LEU A 120 11.94 -18.24 -8.85
CA LEU A 120 12.79 -19.05 -9.72
C LEU A 120 12.45 -18.84 -11.20
N LYS A 121 11.16 -18.72 -11.55
CA LYS A 121 10.73 -18.37 -12.91
C LYS A 121 11.37 -17.07 -13.39
N VAL A 122 11.36 -16.02 -12.57
CA VAL A 122 11.98 -14.74 -12.91
C VAL A 122 13.51 -14.87 -12.98
N MET A 123 14.14 -15.56 -12.03
CA MET A 123 15.60 -15.71 -11.97
C MET A 123 16.16 -16.46 -13.18
N HIS A 124 15.46 -17.49 -13.65
CA HIS A 124 15.91 -18.38 -14.71
C HIS A 124 15.38 -18.02 -16.12
N ASN A 125 14.40 -17.12 -16.22
CA ASN A 125 13.86 -16.69 -17.51
C ASN A 125 14.04 -15.17 -17.72
N PRO A 126 15.08 -14.75 -18.47
CA PRO A 126 15.32 -13.34 -18.78
C PRO A 126 14.18 -12.65 -19.54
N ALA A 127 13.26 -13.40 -20.18
CA ALA A 127 12.12 -12.83 -20.87
C ALA A 127 11.02 -12.34 -19.90
N VAL A 128 11.01 -12.81 -18.65
CA VAL A 128 10.03 -12.38 -17.65
C VAL A 128 10.53 -11.09 -17.00
N GLN A 129 9.94 -9.96 -17.41
CA GLN A 129 10.21 -8.67 -16.81
C GLN A 129 9.34 -8.44 -15.58
N VAL A 130 9.95 -7.99 -14.49
CA VAL A 130 9.23 -7.55 -13.29
C VAL A 130 8.86 -6.08 -13.47
N ASN A 131 7.59 -5.84 -13.78
CA ASN A 131 7.02 -4.51 -13.99
C ASN A 131 5.54 -4.48 -13.58
N GLU A 132 4.90 -3.33 -13.75
CA GLU A 132 3.51 -3.05 -13.35
C GLU A 132 2.44 -3.85 -14.12
N THR A 133 2.82 -4.54 -15.21
CA THR A 133 1.90 -5.41 -15.96
C THR A 133 1.63 -6.74 -15.26
N LEU A 134 2.50 -7.12 -14.31
CA LEU A 134 2.27 -8.31 -13.49
C LEU A 134 1.10 -8.07 -12.52
N PRO A 135 0.32 -9.12 -12.19
CA PRO A 135 -0.74 -9.00 -11.19
C PRO A 135 -0.20 -8.45 -9.86
N PHE A 136 -0.95 -7.53 -9.25
CA PHE A 136 -0.51 -6.83 -8.03
C PHE A 136 -0.13 -7.79 -6.88
N THR A 137 -0.86 -8.91 -6.73
CA THR A 137 -0.55 -9.96 -5.74
C THR A 137 0.74 -10.72 -6.04
N VAL A 138 1.08 -10.88 -7.32
CA VAL A 138 2.35 -11.46 -7.76
C VAL A 138 3.49 -10.51 -7.40
N LEU A 139 3.34 -9.21 -7.62
CA LEU A 139 4.33 -8.21 -7.21
C LEU A 139 4.55 -8.23 -5.69
N CYS A 140 3.47 -8.25 -4.90
CA CYS A 140 3.57 -8.41 -3.45
C CYS A 140 4.35 -9.67 -3.04
N THR A 141 4.04 -10.80 -3.68
CA THR A 141 4.72 -12.09 -3.43
C THR A 141 6.21 -12.01 -3.79
N LEU A 142 6.54 -11.44 -4.94
CA LEU A 142 7.91 -11.24 -5.40
C LEU A 142 8.69 -10.35 -4.43
N LEU A 143 8.08 -9.30 -3.88
CA LEU A 143 8.73 -8.42 -2.90
C LEU A 143 9.12 -9.19 -1.64
N ASP A 144 8.21 -10.00 -1.10
CA ASP A 144 8.48 -10.80 0.10
C ASP A 144 9.60 -11.83 -0.12
N VAL A 145 9.47 -12.64 -1.16
CA VAL A 145 10.40 -13.75 -1.42
C VAL A 145 11.77 -13.27 -1.88
N SER A 146 11.85 -12.22 -2.72
CA SER A 146 13.11 -11.62 -3.15
C SER A 146 13.84 -10.93 -1.99
N THR A 147 13.11 -10.34 -1.04
CA THR A 147 13.72 -9.79 0.18
C THR A 147 14.27 -10.91 1.07
N HIS A 148 13.50 -11.97 1.30
CA HIS A 148 13.94 -13.11 2.12
C HIS A 148 15.22 -13.76 1.58
N PHE A 149 15.27 -14.03 0.27
CA PHE A 149 16.44 -14.62 -0.38
C PHE A 149 17.47 -13.58 -0.85
N LYS A 150 17.35 -12.30 -0.46
CA LYS A 150 18.29 -11.22 -0.83
C LYS A 150 18.58 -11.15 -2.34
N VAL A 151 17.56 -11.29 -3.19
CA VAL A 151 17.65 -11.10 -4.65
C VAL A 151 17.43 -9.63 -4.98
N THR A 152 18.49 -8.83 -4.80
CA THR A 152 18.40 -7.35 -4.77
C THR A 152 17.77 -6.73 -6.02
N HIS A 153 18.13 -7.22 -7.22
CA HIS A 153 17.62 -6.64 -8.46
C HIS A 153 16.11 -6.89 -8.66
N ILE A 154 15.62 -8.12 -8.38
CA ILE A 154 14.18 -8.44 -8.41
C ILE A 154 13.44 -7.62 -7.37
N ARG A 155 13.99 -7.50 -6.15
CA ARG A 155 13.41 -6.67 -5.10
C ARG A 155 13.22 -5.22 -5.57
N LEU A 156 14.26 -4.64 -6.15
CA LEU A 156 14.23 -3.26 -6.66
C LEU A 156 13.19 -3.09 -7.79
N SER A 157 13.22 -3.96 -8.81
CA SER A 157 12.24 -3.92 -9.91
C SER A 157 10.81 -4.08 -9.40
N THR A 158 10.60 -4.91 -8.38
CA THR A 158 9.28 -5.10 -7.76
C THR A 158 8.81 -3.84 -7.03
N ILE A 159 9.68 -3.16 -6.30
CA ILE A 159 9.34 -1.89 -5.62
C ILE A 159 8.95 -0.83 -6.64
N LEU A 160 9.73 -0.70 -7.71
CA LEU A 160 9.41 0.24 -8.80
C LEU A 160 8.06 -0.08 -9.44
N ALA A 161 7.77 -1.36 -9.72
CA ALA A 161 6.47 -1.80 -10.20
C ALA A 161 5.33 -1.45 -9.23
N LEU A 162 5.54 -1.61 -7.93
CA LEU A 162 4.54 -1.27 -6.89
C LEU A 162 4.33 0.25 -6.75
N TYR A 163 5.33 1.09 -7.07
CA TYR A 163 5.16 2.55 -7.13
C TYR A 163 4.21 3.01 -8.24
N HIS A 164 3.95 2.21 -9.27
CA HIS A 164 2.87 2.52 -10.23
C HIS A 164 1.48 2.51 -9.60
N PHE A 165 1.33 1.96 -8.40
CA PHE A 165 0.08 1.95 -7.65
C PHE A 165 0.16 2.82 -6.39
N PHE A 166 1.28 2.76 -5.68
CA PHE A 166 1.50 3.46 -4.41
C PHE A 166 2.83 4.23 -4.45
N PRO A 167 2.90 5.33 -5.21
CA PRO A 167 4.13 6.10 -5.36
C PRO A 167 4.42 6.96 -4.12
N PRO A 168 5.69 7.39 -3.93
CA PRO A 168 6.10 8.23 -2.81
C PRO A 168 5.87 9.74 -3.04
N THR A 169 5.46 10.15 -4.23
CA THR A 169 5.19 11.58 -4.55
C THR A 169 3.70 11.86 -4.65
N LEU A 170 3.28 13.06 -4.23
CA LEU A 170 1.88 13.45 -4.25
C LEU A 170 1.31 13.37 -5.68
N GLU A 171 1.99 13.97 -6.65
CA GLU A 171 1.53 14.05 -8.03
C GLU A 171 1.25 12.67 -8.64
N GLN A 172 2.22 11.76 -8.56
CA GLN A 172 2.05 10.39 -9.03
C GLN A 172 0.96 9.67 -8.23
N TYR A 173 0.86 9.92 -6.92
CA TYR A 173 -0.16 9.30 -6.08
C TYR A 173 -1.56 9.69 -6.58
N TRP A 174 -1.76 10.91 -7.06
CA TRP A 174 -3.03 11.30 -7.69
C TRP A 174 -3.26 10.66 -9.05
N GLN A 175 -2.24 10.65 -9.90
CA GLN A 175 -2.34 10.09 -11.26
C GLN A 175 -2.68 8.58 -11.25
N THR A 176 -2.24 7.87 -10.21
CA THR A 176 -2.42 6.41 -10.05
C THR A 176 -3.75 6.01 -9.38
N LYS A 177 -4.69 6.95 -9.20
CA LYS A 177 -6.00 6.70 -8.57
C LYS A 177 -6.81 5.62 -9.28
N ASP A 178 -6.80 5.60 -10.62
CA ASP A 178 -7.53 4.60 -11.40
C ASP A 178 -6.86 3.23 -11.36
N ALA A 179 -5.53 3.18 -11.38
CA ALA A 179 -4.78 1.94 -11.19
C ALA A 179 -5.08 1.31 -9.81
N ARG A 180 -5.18 2.10 -8.74
CA ARG A 180 -5.54 1.57 -7.41
C ARG A 180 -6.97 1.04 -7.31
N ARG A 181 -7.90 1.51 -8.14
CA ARG A 181 -9.30 1.02 -8.13
C ARG A 181 -9.43 -0.42 -8.61
N THR A 182 -8.43 -0.93 -9.33
CA THR A 182 -8.41 -2.34 -9.80
C THR A 182 -7.90 -3.29 -8.72
N ILE A 183 -7.33 -2.78 -7.62
CA ILE A 183 -6.76 -3.56 -6.53
C ILE A 183 -7.83 -3.81 -5.47
N SER A 184 -7.98 -5.06 -5.04
CA SER A 184 -8.87 -5.38 -3.92
C SER A 184 -8.31 -4.82 -2.61
N ILE A 185 -9.19 -4.42 -1.68
CA ILE A 185 -8.74 -3.92 -0.37
C ILE A 185 -7.91 -4.97 0.39
N GLY A 186 -8.20 -6.25 0.19
CA GLY A 186 -7.42 -7.35 0.77
C GLY A 186 -5.99 -7.36 0.27
N ASP A 187 -5.78 -7.15 -1.03
CA ASP A 187 -4.44 -7.07 -1.60
C ASP A 187 -3.69 -5.82 -1.14
N VAL A 188 -4.39 -4.69 -0.95
CA VAL A 188 -3.78 -3.50 -0.34
C VAL A 188 -3.31 -3.78 1.10
N PHE A 189 -4.08 -4.54 1.87
CA PHE A 189 -3.68 -4.94 3.23
C PHE A 189 -2.49 -5.88 3.22
N LEU A 190 -2.48 -6.84 2.29
CA LEU A 190 -1.33 -7.70 2.05
C LEU A 190 -0.08 -6.88 1.70
N ALA A 191 -0.21 -5.90 0.81
CA ALA A 191 0.89 -5.00 0.44
C ALA A 191 1.41 -4.21 1.65
N ALA A 192 0.53 -3.67 2.49
CA ALA A 192 0.94 -2.97 3.72
C ALA A 192 1.71 -3.89 4.69
N ASN A 193 1.27 -5.14 4.82
CA ASN A 193 1.91 -6.11 5.72
C ASN A 193 3.27 -6.54 5.19
N ILE A 194 3.36 -6.82 3.89
CA ILE A 194 4.62 -7.18 3.23
C ILE A 194 5.58 -6.00 3.28
N ALA A 195 5.13 -4.78 2.94
CA ALA A 195 5.99 -3.62 2.93
C ALA A 195 6.61 -3.33 4.31
N ARG A 196 5.85 -3.59 5.40
CA ARG A 196 6.39 -3.55 6.76
C ARG A 196 7.40 -4.67 7.02
N LYS A 197 7.07 -5.91 6.67
CA LYS A 197 7.95 -7.08 6.85
C LYS A 197 9.27 -6.94 6.08
N THR A 198 9.23 -6.34 4.89
CA THR A 198 10.39 -6.18 3.99
C THR A 198 11.13 -4.86 4.17
N ASN A 199 10.74 -4.05 5.16
CA ASN A 199 11.28 -2.71 5.41
C ASN A 199 11.32 -1.85 4.14
N THR A 200 10.24 -1.88 3.34
CA THR A 200 10.03 -0.94 2.23
C THR A 200 9.14 0.20 2.72
N PHE A 201 9.75 1.15 3.43
CA PHE A 201 9.06 2.14 4.23
C PHE A 201 8.36 3.20 3.40
N SER A 202 8.93 3.63 2.26
CA SER A 202 8.25 4.62 1.43
C SER A 202 7.00 4.01 0.77
N LEU A 203 7.10 2.76 0.30
CA LEU A 203 5.94 1.99 -0.15
C LEU A 203 4.92 1.82 0.97
N LEU A 204 5.36 1.42 2.17
CA LEU A 204 4.51 1.24 3.34
C LEU A 204 3.72 2.50 3.67
N VAL A 205 4.38 3.66 3.73
CA VAL A 205 3.75 4.95 4.04
C VAL A 205 2.70 5.31 2.98
N SER A 206 3.01 5.11 1.70
CA SER A 206 2.07 5.36 0.60
C SER A 206 0.84 4.45 0.69
N VAL A 207 1.03 3.16 0.95
CA VAL A 207 -0.07 2.19 1.13
C VAL A 207 -0.90 2.51 2.37
N LEU A 208 -0.28 2.80 3.52
CA LEU A 208 -1.00 3.15 4.75
C LEU A 208 -1.80 4.44 4.59
N THR A 209 -1.31 5.41 3.81
CA THR A 209 -2.04 6.63 3.48
C THR A 209 -3.36 6.33 2.77
N PHE A 210 -3.38 5.32 1.88
CA PHE A 210 -4.63 4.83 1.29
C PHE A 210 -5.53 4.17 2.34
N CYS A 211 -4.96 3.28 3.17
CA CYS A 211 -5.70 2.51 4.18
C CYS A 211 -6.39 3.40 5.23
N VAL A 212 -5.86 4.60 5.52
CA VAL A 212 -6.46 5.55 6.46
C VAL A 212 -7.88 5.97 6.07
N ASN A 213 -8.20 5.98 4.77
CA ASN A 213 -9.52 6.38 4.27
C ASN A 213 -10.54 5.21 4.26
N GLN A 214 -10.15 4.01 4.69
CA GLN A 214 -11.06 2.87 4.77
C GLN A 214 -12.00 2.99 5.98
N SER A 215 -13.15 2.29 5.93
CA SER A 215 -14.09 2.27 7.05
C SER A 215 -13.43 1.63 8.29
N SER A 216 -13.86 2.06 9.48
CA SER A 216 -13.32 1.52 10.74
C SER A 216 -13.57 0.01 10.85
N GLU A 217 -14.70 -0.47 10.33
CA GLU A 217 -15.02 -1.90 10.28
C GLU A 217 -14.02 -2.69 9.43
N VAL A 218 -13.71 -2.18 8.24
CA VAL A 218 -12.74 -2.80 7.31
C VAL A 218 -11.33 -2.79 7.89
N ILE A 219 -10.90 -1.69 8.52
CA ILE A 219 -9.57 -1.60 9.16
C ILE A 219 -9.47 -2.57 10.35
N HIS A 220 -10.52 -2.65 11.16
CA HIS A 220 -10.51 -3.45 12.39
C HIS A 220 -10.62 -4.95 12.10
N HIS A 221 -11.61 -5.36 11.31
CA HIS A 221 -11.94 -6.77 11.08
C HIS A 221 -11.30 -7.35 9.81
N GLY A 222 -10.65 -6.54 8.98
CA GLY A 222 -10.19 -6.99 7.68
C GLY A 222 -11.32 -7.24 6.69
N VAL A 223 -10.94 -7.72 5.51
CA VAL A 223 -11.88 -8.09 4.46
C VAL A 223 -11.94 -9.61 4.31
N PRO A 224 -13.10 -10.18 3.94
CA PRO A 224 -13.16 -11.58 3.54
C PRO A 224 -12.15 -11.83 2.41
N TYR A 225 -11.62 -13.03 2.34
CA TYR A 225 -10.87 -13.48 1.17
C TYR A 225 -11.81 -13.46 -0.06
N SER A 226 -11.81 -12.36 -0.82
CA SER A 226 -12.66 -12.23 -2.00
C SER A 226 -11.94 -12.83 -3.21
N TYR A 227 -12.47 -13.93 -3.70
CA TYR A 227 -12.07 -14.62 -4.92
C TYR A 227 -12.10 -13.68 -6.13
N SER A 228 -10.94 -13.34 -6.69
CA SER A 228 -10.82 -12.83 -8.06
C SER A 228 -9.73 -13.61 -8.77
N SER A 229 -10.04 -14.86 -9.14
CA SER A 229 -9.22 -15.58 -10.11
C SER A 229 -10.02 -15.81 -11.39
N ALA A 230 -9.52 -15.23 -12.48
CA ALA A 230 -9.88 -15.58 -13.84
C ALA A 230 -9.44 -17.03 -14.22
N THR A 231 -8.73 -17.74 -13.34
CA THR A 231 -8.35 -19.14 -13.52
C THR A 231 -8.99 -19.98 -12.42
N GLY A 232 -10.17 -20.52 -12.74
CA GLY A 232 -10.88 -21.47 -11.89
C GLY A 232 -10.07 -22.75 -11.73
N ASN A 233 -9.61 -23.00 -10.50
CA ASN A 233 -9.62 -24.30 -9.83
C ASN A 233 -8.73 -24.22 -8.58
N ARG A 234 -9.36 -24.02 -7.42
CA ARG A 234 -8.85 -24.54 -6.15
C ARG A 234 -10.03 -24.87 -5.24
N GLU A 235 -10.22 -26.16 -4.98
CA GLU A 235 -11.16 -26.68 -4.00
C GLU A 235 -10.60 -26.50 -2.58
N GLY A 236 -11.41 -25.93 -1.68
CA GLY A 236 -11.40 -26.31 -0.26
C GLY A 236 -10.57 -25.49 0.76
N TYR A 237 -11.31 -24.97 1.74
CA TYR A 237 -10.94 -24.70 3.15
C TYR A 237 -10.17 -23.42 3.51
N GLY A 238 -10.94 -22.37 3.82
CA GLY A 238 -10.55 -21.30 4.74
C GLY A 238 -11.53 -20.12 4.73
N SER A 239 -12.35 -19.97 5.77
CA SER A 239 -13.11 -18.74 6.04
C SER A 239 -12.18 -17.63 6.57
N GLY A 240 -11.09 -17.38 5.85
CA GLY A 240 -10.05 -16.44 6.25
C GLY A 240 -10.41 -15.00 5.90
N ARG A 241 -10.06 -14.06 6.77
CA ARG A 241 -10.04 -12.63 6.46
C ARG A 241 -8.60 -12.21 6.22
N ILE A 242 -8.40 -11.32 5.26
CA ILE A 242 -7.12 -10.62 5.11
C ILE A 242 -7.17 -9.40 6.02
N GLU A 243 -6.31 -9.39 7.02
CA GLU A 243 -6.22 -8.35 8.03
C GLU A 243 -4.90 -7.60 7.94
N LEU A 244 -4.92 -6.33 8.33
CA LEU A 244 -3.69 -5.58 8.60
C LEU A 244 -2.98 -6.14 9.84
N LEU A 245 -1.65 -6.11 9.83
CA LEU A 245 -0.85 -6.33 11.04
C LEU A 245 -1.25 -5.35 12.15
N GLN A 246 -1.08 -5.75 13.41
CA GLN A 246 -1.47 -4.94 14.56
C GLN A 246 -0.77 -3.57 14.57
N GLU A 247 0.50 -3.53 14.16
CA GLU A 247 1.31 -2.32 14.03
C GLU A 247 0.74 -1.40 12.95
N ASN A 248 0.28 -1.97 11.82
CA ASN A 248 -0.36 -1.21 10.75
C ASN A 248 -1.72 -0.65 11.20
N LYS A 249 -2.53 -1.44 11.91
CA LYS A 249 -3.80 -0.97 12.50
C LYS A 249 -3.55 0.20 13.45
N LEU A 250 -2.58 0.07 14.36
CA LEU A 250 -2.22 1.14 15.30
C LEU A 250 -1.75 2.41 14.57
N ALA A 251 -0.87 2.26 13.58
CA ALA A 251 -0.35 3.39 12.80
C ALA A 251 -1.49 4.13 12.06
N ILE A 252 -2.45 3.40 11.49
CA ILE A 252 -3.64 3.98 10.84
C ILE A 252 -4.52 4.72 11.85
N LEU A 253 -4.76 4.14 13.04
CA LEU A 253 -5.58 4.81 14.07
C LEU A 253 -4.93 6.11 14.55
N GLN A 254 -3.61 6.10 14.76
CA GLN A 254 -2.84 7.31 15.10
C GLN A 254 -2.91 8.34 13.97
N ALA A 255 -2.78 7.91 12.71
CA ALA A 255 -2.93 8.78 11.56
C ALA A 255 -4.35 9.37 11.47
N ARG A 256 -5.40 8.60 11.75
CA ARG A 256 -6.80 9.08 11.77
C ARG A 256 -7.06 10.15 12.83
N ALA A 257 -6.29 10.17 13.93
CA ALA A 257 -6.36 11.26 14.89
C ALA A 257 -5.67 12.54 14.39
N LYS A 258 -4.61 12.42 13.58
CA LYS A 258 -3.82 13.54 13.04
C LYS A 258 -4.39 14.13 11.74
N PHE A 259 -4.95 13.30 10.86
CA PHE A 259 -5.42 13.69 9.52
C PHE A 259 -6.47 14.82 9.54
N PRO A 260 -7.55 14.74 10.35
CA PRO A 260 -8.52 15.83 10.43
C PRO A 260 -7.96 17.10 11.07
N HIS A 261 -6.92 17.00 11.89
CA HIS A 261 -6.20 18.18 12.37
C HIS A 261 -5.45 18.85 11.22
N LEU A 262 -4.62 18.10 10.48
CA LEU A 262 -3.90 18.59 9.30
C LEU A 262 -4.86 19.15 8.25
N ALA A 263 -6.02 18.53 8.06
CA ALA A 263 -7.02 19.00 7.10
C ALA A 263 -7.50 20.40 7.48
N ARG A 264 -7.75 20.67 8.76
CA ARG A 264 -8.26 21.97 9.23
C ARG A 264 -7.18 23.04 9.30
N THR A 265 -5.96 22.68 9.70
CA THR A 265 -4.88 23.65 9.95
C THR A 265 -4.04 23.96 8.72
N ILE A 266 -4.03 23.06 7.72
CA ILE A 266 -3.22 23.18 6.52
C ILE A 266 -4.13 23.23 5.27
N THR A 267 -4.76 22.12 4.90
CA THR A 267 -5.48 22.04 3.60
C THR A 267 -6.69 22.97 3.49
N LEU A 268 -7.46 23.08 4.56
CA LEU A 268 -8.67 23.91 4.67
C LEU A 268 -8.45 25.09 5.62
N ARG A 269 -7.19 25.53 5.78
CA ARG A 269 -6.83 26.62 6.68
C ARG A 269 -7.70 27.86 6.45
N ASP A 270 -7.95 28.21 5.20
CA ASP A 270 -8.74 29.38 4.84
C ASP A 270 -10.24 29.27 5.22
N VAL A 271 -10.74 28.06 5.46
CA VAL A 271 -12.11 27.81 5.94
C VAL A 271 -12.17 27.98 7.46
N PHE A 272 -11.24 27.37 8.19
CA PHE A 272 -11.30 27.24 9.66
C PHE A 272 -10.53 28.33 10.42
N PHE A 273 -9.46 28.83 9.81
CA PHE A 273 -8.59 29.88 10.34
C PHE A 273 -8.38 30.94 9.27
N PRO A 274 -9.45 31.62 8.81
CA PRO A 274 -9.32 32.67 7.81
C PRO A 274 -8.44 33.78 8.38
N PHE A 275 -7.15 33.75 8.03
CA PHE A 275 -6.26 34.86 8.26
C PHE A 275 -6.75 36.04 7.39
N PRO A 276 -6.41 37.28 7.74
CA PRO A 276 -6.59 38.44 6.85
C PRO A 276 -5.78 38.36 5.53
N SER A 277 -5.18 37.20 5.20
CA SER A 277 -4.41 36.98 3.97
C SER A 277 -5.25 37.20 2.72
N SER A 278 -6.57 36.96 2.79
CA SER A 278 -7.48 37.46 1.76
C SER A 278 -7.73 38.94 2.02
N LEU A 279 -7.30 39.81 1.09
CA LEU A 279 -7.66 41.24 1.02
C LEU A 279 -9.19 41.48 1.14
N CYS A 280 -9.98 40.42 0.99
CA CYS A 280 -11.42 40.39 1.16
C CYS A 280 -11.84 40.27 2.65
N ASN A 281 -12.39 41.35 3.20
CA ASN A 281 -13.04 41.40 4.52
C ASN A 281 -14.58 41.38 4.44
N ARG A 282 -15.15 41.00 3.29
CA ARG A 282 -16.60 41.03 3.06
C ARG A 282 -17.31 40.01 3.95
N ALA A 283 -18.26 40.47 4.77
CA ALA A 283 -19.03 39.64 5.69
C ALA A 283 -19.67 38.41 5.02
N ARG A 284 -20.17 38.54 3.79
CA ARG A 284 -20.73 37.42 3.02
C ARG A 284 -19.72 36.31 2.72
N CYS A 285 -18.46 36.65 2.45
CA CYS A 285 -17.42 35.66 2.15
C CYS A 285 -16.98 34.94 3.44
N ILE A 286 -16.90 35.67 4.56
CA ILE A 286 -16.63 35.10 5.88
C ILE A 286 -17.76 34.12 6.26
N ALA A 287 -19.02 34.55 6.13
CA ALA A 287 -20.18 33.72 6.42
C ALA A 287 -20.24 32.47 5.53
N ALA A 288 -19.93 32.61 4.23
CA ALA A 288 -19.88 31.48 3.30
C ALA A 288 -18.81 30.46 3.69
N LYS A 289 -17.59 30.92 4.04
CA LYS A 289 -16.50 30.06 4.53
C LYS A 289 -16.90 29.33 5.82
N GLN A 290 -17.47 30.05 6.79
CA GLN A 290 -17.93 29.47 8.07
C GLN A 290 -19.02 28.42 7.87
N ASP A 291 -20.00 28.69 7.01
CA ASP A 291 -21.09 27.75 6.72
C ASP A 291 -20.59 26.48 6.03
N VAL A 292 -19.67 26.61 5.06
CA VAL A 292 -18.99 25.47 4.44
C VAL A 292 -18.19 24.67 5.47
N GLY A 293 -17.41 25.34 6.31
CA GLY A 293 -16.64 24.69 7.39
C GLY A 293 -17.54 23.92 8.37
N SER A 294 -18.67 24.51 8.76
CA SER A 294 -19.66 23.86 9.61
C SER A 294 -20.20 22.58 8.97
N LYS A 295 -20.52 22.60 7.67
CA LYS A 295 -20.99 21.41 6.94
C LYS A 295 -19.94 20.30 6.84
N ILE A 296 -18.67 20.66 6.65
CA ILE A 296 -17.56 19.70 6.66
C ILE A 296 -17.46 19.03 8.03
N LEU A 297 -17.56 19.79 9.13
CA LEU A 297 -17.53 19.23 10.49
C LEU A 297 -18.74 18.37 10.83
N GLN A 298 -19.89 18.66 10.22
CA GLN A 298 -21.12 17.86 10.39
C GLN A 298 -21.09 16.54 9.61
N GLY A 299 -20.04 16.28 8.80
CA GLY A 299 -20.00 15.10 7.94
C GLY A 299 -21.07 15.11 6.85
N SER A 300 -21.49 16.30 6.39
CA SER A 300 -22.49 16.42 5.33
C SER A 300 -21.94 15.83 4.02
N SER A 301 -22.77 15.03 3.35
CA SER A 301 -22.53 14.19 2.15
C SER A 301 -21.90 14.85 0.91
N ILE A 302 -21.50 16.12 1.00
CA ILE A 302 -20.75 16.79 -0.07
C ILE A 302 -19.32 16.20 -0.17
N PHE A 303 -18.76 15.67 0.93
CA PHE A 303 -17.34 15.28 0.99
C PHE A 303 -17.01 13.88 1.52
N GLU A 304 -17.92 13.17 2.22
CA GLU A 304 -17.90 11.72 2.56
C GLU A 304 -18.83 11.45 3.77
N ASP A 305 -19.59 10.35 3.77
CA ASP A 305 -20.58 10.02 4.83
C ASP A 305 -19.96 9.52 6.15
N SER A 306 -18.63 9.37 6.21
CA SER A 306 -17.93 8.76 7.35
C SER A 306 -17.57 9.75 8.47
N GLY A 307 -17.75 11.05 8.26
CA GLY A 307 -17.29 12.12 9.16
C GLY A 307 -15.77 12.26 9.27
N PHE A 308 -15.01 11.39 8.61
CA PHE A 308 -13.56 11.48 8.51
C PHE A 308 -13.19 12.49 7.43
N VAL A 309 -12.39 13.50 7.78
CA VAL A 309 -11.93 14.51 6.82
C VAL A 309 -10.48 14.26 6.49
N SER A 310 -10.22 13.70 5.31
CA SER A 310 -8.87 13.48 4.83
C SER A 310 -8.25 14.79 4.34
N PRO A 311 -7.04 15.17 4.81
CA PRO A 311 -6.34 16.38 4.36
C PRO A 311 -5.87 16.27 2.91
N LEU A 312 -5.86 15.06 2.36
CA LEU A 312 -5.45 14.80 0.99
C LEU A 312 -6.61 14.88 0.01
N SER A 313 -7.88 14.94 0.45
CA SER A 313 -9.04 14.98 -0.44
C SER A 313 -8.99 16.12 -1.46
N GLU A 314 -9.59 15.90 -2.64
CA GLU A 314 -9.70 16.93 -3.68
C GLU A 314 -10.71 18.03 -3.31
N PHE A 315 -11.59 17.78 -2.34
CA PHE A 315 -12.68 18.67 -1.94
C PHE A 315 -13.50 19.17 -3.16
N ARG A 316 -13.84 18.25 -4.06
CA ARG A 316 -14.64 18.55 -5.27
C ARG A 316 -15.97 19.22 -4.86
N GLY A 317 -16.33 20.33 -5.50
CA GLY A 317 -17.54 21.07 -5.15
C GLY A 317 -17.36 22.11 -4.03
N LEU A 318 -16.19 22.19 -3.38
CA LEU A 318 -15.94 23.15 -2.30
C LEU A 318 -16.05 24.59 -2.79
N VAL A 319 -15.36 24.90 -3.88
CA VAL A 319 -15.32 26.25 -4.45
C VAL A 319 -16.69 26.64 -5.01
N GLU A 320 -17.38 25.71 -5.65
CA GLU A 320 -18.74 25.88 -6.15
C GLU A 320 -19.72 26.14 -4.99
N SER A 321 -19.63 25.38 -3.91
CA SER A 321 -20.43 25.58 -2.71
C SER A 321 -20.19 26.96 -2.10
N MET A 322 -18.93 27.39 -2.01
CA MET A 322 -18.57 28.74 -1.56
C MET A 322 -19.15 29.83 -2.47
N ALA A 323 -19.08 29.66 -3.79
CA ALA A 323 -19.59 30.61 -4.77
C ALA A 323 -21.12 30.75 -4.68
N VAL A 324 -21.86 29.64 -4.59
CA VAL A 324 -23.33 29.63 -4.40
C VAL A 324 -23.73 30.33 -3.09
N ARG A 325 -22.88 30.27 -2.06
CA ARG A 325 -23.07 30.94 -0.76
C ARG A 325 -22.64 32.42 -0.77
N GLY A 326 -22.20 32.95 -1.91
CA GLY A 326 -21.88 34.38 -2.07
C GLY A 326 -20.41 34.75 -1.82
N SER A 327 -19.49 33.78 -1.79
CA SER A 327 -18.05 34.08 -1.85
C SER A 327 -17.70 34.79 -3.15
N CYS A 328 -16.76 35.73 -3.08
CA CYS A 328 -16.23 36.40 -4.27
C CYS A 328 -15.25 35.50 -5.03
N ALA A 329 -14.97 35.86 -6.28
CA ALA A 329 -14.03 35.12 -7.14
C ALA A 329 -12.63 35.00 -6.52
N GLU A 330 -12.12 36.05 -5.86
CA GLU A 330 -10.82 36.03 -5.17
C GLU A 330 -10.80 35.00 -4.04
N CYS A 331 -11.76 35.04 -3.11
CA CYS A 331 -11.84 34.05 -2.02
C CYS A 331 -12.01 32.60 -2.54
N CYS A 332 -12.66 32.43 -3.70
CA CYS A 332 -12.78 31.13 -4.35
C CYS A 332 -11.45 30.66 -4.96
N ALA A 333 -10.69 31.58 -5.58
CA ALA A 333 -9.36 31.30 -6.10
C ALA A 333 -8.36 31.01 -4.97
N ASP A 334 -8.35 31.83 -3.92
CA ASP A 334 -7.54 31.65 -2.71
C ASP A 334 -7.83 30.28 -2.08
N MET A 335 -9.10 29.87 -2.00
CA MET A 335 -9.46 28.54 -1.47
C MET A 335 -8.90 27.40 -2.33
N LYS A 336 -9.03 27.50 -3.66
CA LYS A 336 -8.52 26.48 -4.57
C LYS A 336 -7.00 26.32 -4.41
N GLU A 337 -6.30 27.44 -4.28
CA GLU A 337 -4.86 27.46 -4.07
C GLU A 337 -4.47 26.95 -2.68
N CYS A 338 -5.21 27.34 -1.63
CA CYS A 338 -5.04 26.85 -0.27
C CYS A 338 -5.13 25.32 -0.20
N VAL A 339 -6.13 24.72 -0.87
CA VAL A 339 -6.27 23.26 -0.94
C VAL A 339 -5.12 22.62 -1.71
N ARG A 340 -4.70 23.21 -2.84
CA ARG A 340 -3.59 22.68 -3.65
C ARG A 340 -2.27 22.68 -2.86
N VAL A 341 -1.84 23.85 -2.38
CA VAL A 341 -0.61 24.01 -1.60
C VAL A 341 -0.67 23.22 -0.30
N GLY A 342 -1.83 23.23 0.37
CA GLY A 342 -1.99 22.52 1.62
C GLY A 342 -1.86 21.00 1.47
N ARG A 343 -2.31 20.42 0.35
CA ARG A 343 -2.09 18.98 0.06
C ARG A 343 -0.62 18.65 -0.15
N GLU A 344 0.11 19.51 -0.86
CA GLU A 344 1.57 19.39 -1.04
C GLU A 344 2.28 19.44 0.31
N GLU A 345 1.97 20.44 1.14
CA GLU A 345 2.54 20.57 2.47
C GLU A 345 2.20 19.38 3.38
N VAL A 346 0.96 18.90 3.34
CA VAL A 346 0.55 17.72 4.11
C VAL A 346 1.29 16.49 3.65
N TRP A 347 1.45 16.28 2.34
CA TRP A 347 2.14 15.11 1.80
C TRP A 347 3.56 14.98 2.34
N GLU A 348 4.30 16.07 2.41
CA GLU A 348 5.65 16.10 3.00
C GLU A 348 5.67 15.72 4.49
N LYS A 349 4.55 15.91 5.21
CA LYS A 349 4.41 15.56 6.63
C LYS A 349 3.91 14.13 6.85
N ILE A 350 3.45 13.42 5.81
CA ILE A 350 2.85 12.09 5.92
C ILE A 350 3.80 11.04 6.55
N PRO A 351 5.11 10.96 6.20
CA PRO A 351 6.02 10.03 6.86
C PRO A 351 6.02 10.17 8.39
N GLY A 352 6.09 11.41 8.90
CA GLY A 352 6.05 11.69 10.34
C GLY A 352 4.69 11.40 10.99
N VAL A 353 3.59 11.44 10.22
CA VAL A 353 2.28 10.96 10.71
C VAL A 353 2.35 9.49 11.12
N PHE A 354 3.10 8.68 10.35
CA PHE A 354 3.31 7.25 10.58
C PHE A 354 4.56 6.91 11.40
N GLY A 355 5.20 7.92 12.02
CA GLY A 355 6.34 7.72 12.93
C GLY A 355 7.71 7.67 12.25
N PHE A 356 7.81 8.09 11.00
CA PHE A 356 9.08 8.28 10.29
C PHE A 356 9.46 9.77 10.33
N ASP A 357 9.85 10.25 11.52
CA ASP A 357 10.19 11.66 11.75
C ASP A 357 11.63 11.99 11.34
N GLY A 358 11.82 13.12 10.64
CA GLY A 358 13.15 13.66 10.31
C GLY A 358 13.17 14.97 9.48
N GLY A 359 12.00 15.49 9.07
CA GLY A 359 11.86 16.85 8.51
C GLY A 359 11.48 16.89 7.02
N HIS A 360 11.83 17.99 6.34
CA HIS A 360 11.58 18.18 4.90
C HIS A 360 12.60 17.42 4.05
N SER A 361 12.48 16.09 4.01
CA SER A 361 13.24 15.17 3.12
C SER A 361 12.93 13.70 3.39
N GLU A 362 11.99 13.38 4.28
CA GLU A 362 11.74 12.01 4.71
C GLU A 362 11.37 11.08 3.58
N TRP A 363 10.56 11.52 2.61
CA TRP A 363 10.27 10.71 1.43
C TRP A 363 11.53 10.28 0.67
N ARG A 364 12.47 11.21 0.44
CA ARG A 364 13.75 10.90 -0.20
C ARG A 364 14.56 9.90 0.64
N ARG A 365 14.62 10.09 1.96
CA ARG A 365 15.30 9.15 2.87
C ARG A 365 14.69 7.76 2.78
N LEU A 366 13.37 7.64 2.88
CA LEU A 366 12.68 6.34 2.83
C LEU A 366 12.85 5.66 1.47
N VAL A 367 12.82 6.41 0.37
CA VAL A 367 13.06 5.86 -0.99
C VAL A 367 14.49 5.30 -1.11
N LEU A 368 15.49 5.99 -0.54
CA LEU A 368 16.87 5.50 -0.47
C LEU A 368 17.00 4.26 0.41
N GLU A 369 16.33 4.23 1.57
CA GLU A 369 16.28 3.06 2.46
C GLU A 369 15.59 1.85 1.81
N ASP A 370 14.62 2.09 0.92
CA ASP A 370 14.01 1.06 0.10
C ASP A 370 14.97 0.53 -0.98
N GLY A 371 16.16 1.13 -1.13
CA GLY A 371 17.19 0.74 -2.09
C GLY A 371 17.05 1.39 -3.47
N VAL A 372 16.18 2.39 -3.59
CA VAL A 372 15.92 3.12 -4.83
C VAL A 372 16.76 4.41 -4.82
N ASN A 373 17.86 4.43 -5.58
CA ASN A 373 18.64 5.65 -5.79
C ASN A 373 17.94 6.54 -6.84
N GLU A 374 17.86 7.84 -6.59
CA GLU A 374 17.04 8.81 -7.32
C GLU A 374 17.07 8.70 -8.86
N LEU A 375 15.87 8.64 -9.45
CA LEU A 375 15.49 9.28 -10.72
C LEU A 375 16.35 9.01 -11.98
N SER A 376 16.57 7.74 -12.33
CA SER A 376 16.95 7.37 -13.72
C SER A 376 15.93 6.48 -14.44
N GLY A 377 14.81 6.13 -13.80
CA GLY A 377 13.84 5.17 -14.37
C GLY A 377 12.37 5.52 -14.20
N ILE A 378 12.01 6.64 -13.59
CA ILE A 378 10.59 7.04 -13.43
C ILE A 378 10.16 8.04 -14.53
N ASP A 379 11.11 8.70 -15.19
CA ASP A 379 10.84 9.69 -16.26
C ASP A 379 10.93 9.13 -17.69
N SER A 380 11.29 7.85 -17.90
CA SER A 380 11.62 7.32 -19.23
C SER A 380 10.75 6.16 -19.75
N THR A 381 9.81 5.64 -18.96
CA THR A 381 8.89 4.57 -19.40
C THR A 381 7.45 5.01 -19.64
N VAL A 382 7.10 6.26 -19.35
CA VAL A 382 5.84 6.85 -19.83
C VAL A 382 6.15 7.65 -21.10
N GLY A 383 6.21 6.95 -22.23
CA GLY A 383 6.32 7.56 -23.55
C GLY A 383 5.14 8.50 -23.79
N PHE A 384 5.43 9.81 -23.77
CA PHE A 384 4.53 10.85 -24.26
C PHE A 384 4.26 10.62 -25.77
N HIS A 385 3.07 10.16 -26.11
CA HIS A 385 2.45 10.56 -27.37
C HIS A 385 1.82 11.94 -27.17
N ALA A 386 2.64 12.97 -27.36
CA ALA A 386 2.15 14.30 -27.66
C ALA A 386 1.60 14.28 -29.10
N GLY A 387 0.28 14.37 -29.22
CA GLY A 387 -0.38 14.56 -30.51
C GLY A 387 -1.74 13.88 -30.59
N GLU A 388 -2.79 14.55 -30.11
CA GLU A 388 -4.01 14.88 -30.89
C GLU A 388 -5.08 15.52 -29.99
N GLU A 389 -5.36 16.78 -30.33
CA GLU A 389 -6.58 17.58 -30.12
C GLU A 389 -7.52 17.28 -28.93
N ALA A 390 -7.49 18.18 -27.94
CA ALA A 390 -8.58 18.34 -26.98
C ALA A 390 -9.86 18.85 -27.69
N PRO A 391 -11.04 18.24 -27.48
CA PRO A 391 -12.29 18.78 -27.99
C PRO A 391 -12.70 20.01 -27.17
N ALA A 392 -12.94 21.11 -27.88
CA ALA A 392 -13.38 22.39 -27.34
C ALA A 392 -14.71 22.27 -26.58
N VAL A 393 -14.66 22.35 -25.25
CA VAL A 393 -15.83 22.57 -24.38
C VAL A 393 -15.61 23.84 -23.55
N GLU A 394 -15.54 24.97 -24.23
CA GLU A 394 -15.78 26.29 -23.64
C GLU A 394 -16.57 27.16 -24.62
N ARG A 395 -17.89 27.07 -24.52
CA ARG A 395 -18.83 28.12 -24.96
C ARG A 395 -20.22 27.71 -24.49
N ASN A 396 -20.60 28.05 -23.26
CA ASN A 396 -22.01 28.23 -22.84
C ASN A 396 -22.17 28.74 -21.40
N LEU A 397 -21.45 29.80 -21.01
CA LEU A 397 -21.72 30.52 -19.75
C LEU A 397 -21.95 32.04 -19.93
N SER A 398 -22.14 32.51 -21.17
CA SER A 398 -22.38 33.93 -21.49
C SER A 398 -23.66 34.20 -22.30
N LYS A 399 -24.59 33.23 -22.40
CA LYS A 399 -25.92 33.41 -23.03
C LYS A 399 -27.06 33.12 -22.05
N GLY A 400 -27.13 33.89 -20.96
CA GLY A 400 -28.24 33.83 -19.99
C GLY A 400 -28.71 35.18 -19.44
N ILE A 401 -27.96 36.27 -19.65
CA ILE A 401 -28.26 37.59 -19.05
C ILE A 401 -28.37 38.66 -20.14
N ALA A 402 -29.10 38.38 -21.21
CA ALA A 402 -29.42 39.36 -22.24
C ALA A 402 -30.78 39.08 -22.89
N ARG A 403 -31.83 38.92 -22.09
CA ARG A 403 -33.21 38.96 -22.59
C ARG A 403 -34.22 39.40 -21.52
N ARG A 404 -33.99 40.57 -20.93
CA ARG A 404 -35.02 41.35 -20.22
C ARG A 404 -34.55 42.79 -20.12
N GLN A 405 -34.79 43.57 -21.16
CA GLN A 405 -34.99 45.02 -21.13
C GLN A 405 -35.18 45.52 -22.56
N ARG A 406 -36.45 45.73 -22.96
CA ARG A 406 -36.91 46.79 -23.88
C ARG A 406 -38.41 46.60 -24.15
N SER A 407 -39.22 47.31 -23.38
CA SER A 407 -40.48 47.92 -23.82
C SER A 407 -41.12 48.63 -22.63
N ARG A 408 -40.76 49.91 -22.44
CA ARG A 408 -41.69 50.90 -21.89
C ARG A 408 -42.48 51.45 -23.08
N PRO A 409 -43.81 51.61 -22.98
CA PRO A 409 -44.49 52.73 -23.59
C PRO A 409 -44.82 53.78 -22.53
N SER A 410 -44.68 55.01 -22.99
CA SER A 410 -45.03 56.26 -22.33
C SER A 410 -46.51 56.35 -21.96
N SER A 411 -46.72 57.06 -20.85
CA SER A 411 -47.97 57.64 -20.35
C SER A 411 -48.84 58.31 -21.42
N GLN A 412 -50.13 58.00 -21.39
CA GLN A 412 -51.19 58.97 -21.68
C GLN A 412 -52.37 58.75 -20.72
N SER A 413 -52.85 59.87 -20.20
CA SER A 413 -53.93 60.12 -19.24
C SER A 413 -55.34 59.92 -19.83
N CYS A 414 -56.29 59.42 -19.02
CA CYS A 414 -57.62 60.01 -18.74
C CYS A 414 -58.50 58.98 -18.01
N VAL A 415 -58.94 59.23 -16.77
CA VAL A 415 -60.23 59.85 -16.31
C VAL A 415 -61.21 58.78 -15.81
N VAL A 416 -61.38 58.80 -14.48
CA VAL A 416 -62.62 58.71 -13.67
C VAL A 416 -63.79 57.85 -14.17
N ALA A 417 -64.13 56.83 -13.39
CA ALA A 417 -65.45 56.63 -12.75
C ALA A 417 -65.29 55.71 -11.54
#